data_AF-A0A1G6VRV3-F1
#
_entry.id   AF-A0A1G6VRV3-F1
#
_cell.length_a   1.000
_cell.length_b   1.000
_cell.length_c   1.000
_cell.angle_alpha   90.00
_cell.angle_beta   90.00
_cell.angle_gamma   90.00
#
_symmetry.space_group_name_H-M   'P 1'
#
loop_
_entity.id
_entity.type
_entity.pdbx_description
1 polymer ?
#
loop_
_entity_poly.entity_id
_entity_poly.type
_entity_poly.pdbx_seq_one_letter_code
_entity_poly.pdbx_strand_id
1 'polypeptide(L)'
;MDTHILVQVLDVDKLLEQRQCRTVTLPDGRCGAVWRGLAYPLGDAGSIDVSHAGTPLAACRPAATAVEPTAYALVEGGEEVWLLVAGSVATRDESAARLRQAGVTVLRSGPWLGEPAEGIEADWFVRFLRPAGAEPLTKMLERVIGQPAPGPPAAGELRLRLVEAQLAAARAREAAMQAENERLRGTPREPALDAVVQALRAELAEERALLQAAEASVAAANEALILGAGTRVPRAVAATTAVMPVGRRLPEEMQTVLAALLPRVRLLRDSLTVACGEFGNRQAFYRACAELQQSTARLPPAWKKLQGLDAWWERHISNGEDDAGRLYTRLDRTDLCWEILLSHKGEQPRDIAWLRRQ
;
A
#
# COMPACT_ATOMS: atom_id res chain seq x y z
N MET A 1 -24.69 -0.62 22.64
CA MET A 1 -25.46 -1.22 23.75
C MET A 1 -24.48 -1.50 24.87
N ASP A 2 -24.85 -1.30 26.14
CA ASP A 2 -23.95 -1.59 27.26
C ASP A 2 -24.07 -3.06 27.64
N THR A 3 -22.99 -3.85 27.50
CA THR A 3 -22.96 -5.23 27.98
C THR A 3 -23.03 -5.26 29.50
N HIS A 4 -23.98 -6.03 30.05
CA HIS A 4 -24.08 -6.30 31.47
C HIS A 4 -23.84 -7.79 31.73
N ILE A 5 -23.02 -8.11 32.73
CA ILE A 5 -22.78 -9.49 33.18
C ILE A 5 -23.09 -9.60 34.66
N LEU A 6 -23.44 -10.80 35.13
CA LEU A 6 -23.57 -11.08 36.56
C LEU A 6 -22.17 -11.19 37.18
N VAL A 7 -21.87 -10.32 38.14
CA VAL A 7 -20.56 -10.22 38.80
C VAL A 7 -20.68 -10.50 40.29
N GLN A 8 -19.73 -11.27 40.84
CA GLN A 8 -19.55 -11.42 42.28
C GLN A 8 -18.66 -10.29 42.81
N VAL A 9 -19.18 -9.46 43.72
CA VAL A 9 -18.43 -8.36 44.32
C VAL A 9 -17.81 -8.86 45.62
N LEU A 10 -16.48 -8.92 45.66
CA LEU A 10 -15.68 -9.42 46.77
C LEU A 10 -14.95 -8.25 47.44
N ASP A 11 -14.71 -8.37 48.75
CA ASP A 11 -13.73 -7.57 49.48
C ASP A 11 -12.68 -8.53 50.05
N VAL A 12 -11.50 -8.56 49.41
CA VAL A 12 -10.41 -9.52 49.61
C VAL A 12 -10.82 -10.96 49.28
N ASP A 13 -11.70 -11.56 50.08
CA ASP A 13 -12.25 -12.91 49.91
C ASP A 13 -13.71 -13.04 50.37
N LYS A 14 -14.29 -11.95 50.91
CA LYS A 14 -15.66 -11.96 51.43
C LYS A 14 -16.63 -11.53 50.33
N LEU A 15 -17.55 -12.42 49.96
CA LEU A 15 -18.65 -12.07 49.07
C LEU A 15 -19.54 -11.02 49.73
N LEU A 16 -19.61 -9.84 49.11
CA LEU A 16 -20.50 -8.76 49.52
C LEU A 16 -21.86 -8.90 48.86
N GLU A 17 -21.89 -9.02 47.53
CA GLU A 17 -23.12 -9.14 46.75
C GLU A 17 -22.88 -9.78 45.37
N GLN A 18 -23.96 -10.20 44.71
CA GLN A 18 -23.96 -10.53 43.29
C GLN A 18 -24.83 -9.53 42.55
N ARG A 19 -24.30 -8.96 41.46
CA ARG A 19 -24.99 -7.88 40.75
C ARG A 19 -24.72 -7.91 39.25
N GLN A 20 -25.72 -7.51 38.46
CA GLN A 20 -25.48 -7.20 37.06
C GLN A 20 -24.71 -5.89 36.94
N CYS A 21 -23.48 -5.99 36.46
CA CYS A 21 -22.58 -4.85 36.28
C CYS A 21 -22.29 -4.65 34.79
N ARG A 22 -22.20 -3.38 34.38
CA ARG A 22 -21.74 -3.01 33.04
C ARG A 22 -20.26 -3.37 32.90
N THR A 23 -19.88 -3.95 31.77
CA THR A 23 -18.47 -4.24 31.47
C THR A 23 -17.79 -3.08 30.73
N VAL A 24 -16.49 -2.92 30.97
CA VAL A 24 -15.62 -1.91 30.34
C VAL A 24 -14.24 -2.50 30.07
N THR A 25 -13.48 -1.86 29.18
CA THR A 25 -12.04 -2.13 29.02
C THR A 25 -11.25 -1.10 29.82
N LEU A 26 -10.38 -1.59 30.69
CA LEU A 26 -9.49 -0.78 31.53
C LEU A 26 -8.33 -0.18 30.69
N PRO A 27 -7.63 0.86 31.18
CA PRO A 27 -6.49 1.48 30.48
C PRO A 27 -5.36 0.51 30.12
N ASP A 28 -5.20 -0.56 30.89
CA ASP A 28 -4.21 -1.62 30.68
C ASP A 28 -4.68 -2.70 29.68
N GLY A 29 -5.86 -2.52 29.08
CA GLY A 29 -6.44 -3.45 28.11
C GLY A 29 -7.23 -4.62 28.72
N ARG A 30 -7.24 -4.79 30.05
CA ARG A 30 -8.01 -5.86 30.70
C ARG A 30 -9.51 -5.56 30.71
N CYS A 31 -10.33 -6.61 30.81
CA CYS A 31 -11.75 -6.47 31.04
C CYS A 31 -12.01 -6.08 32.50
N GLY A 32 -12.95 -5.16 32.72
CA GLY A 32 -13.39 -4.75 34.04
C GLY A 32 -14.90 -4.63 34.13
N ALA A 33 -15.42 -4.61 35.35
CA ALA A 33 -16.82 -4.36 35.63
C ALA A 33 -17.00 -3.09 36.45
N VAL A 34 -18.05 -2.34 36.12
CA VAL A 34 -18.38 -1.07 36.77
C VAL A 34 -19.21 -1.34 38.01
N TRP A 35 -18.70 -0.94 39.17
CA TRP A 35 -19.39 -1.01 40.45
C TRP A 35 -19.25 0.33 41.18
N ARG A 36 -20.41 0.91 41.56
CA ARG A 36 -20.51 2.22 42.25
C ARG A 36 -19.71 3.37 41.61
N GLY A 37 -19.66 3.40 40.28
CA GLY A 37 -19.01 4.48 39.52
C GLY A 37 -17.51 4.29 39.28
N LEU A 38 -16.93 3.16 39.70
CA LEU A 38 -15.55 2.78 39.42
C LEU A 38 -15.50 1.45 38.69
N ALA A 39 -14.47 1.26 37.88
CA ALA A 39 -14.22 0.02 37.16
C ALA A 39 -13.15 -0.81 37.89
N TYR A 40 -13.45 -2.09 38.11
CA TYR A 40 -12.55 -3.03 38.75
C TYR A 40 -12.19 -4.16 37.78
N PRO A 41 -10.95 -4.67 37.79
CA PRO A 41 -10.55 -5.80 36.95
C PRO A 41 -11.45 -7.01 37.20
N LEU A 42 -11.93 -7.62 36.13
CA LEU A 42 -12.75 -8.82 36.20
C LEU A 42 -11.83 -10.05 36.32
N GLY A 43 -11.99 -10.82 37.40
CA GLY A 43 -11.29 -12.08 37.60
C GLY A 43 -11.92 -13.25 36.83
N ASP A 44 -11.20 -14.37 36.77
CA ASP A 44 -11.55 -15.54 35.95
C ASP A 44 -12.91 -16.17 36.30
N ALA A 45 -13.37 -16.00 37.54
CA ALA A 45 -14.66 -16.49 38.02
C ALA A 45 -15.83 -15.50 37.80
N GLY A 46 -15.61 -14.40 37.06
CA GLY A 46 -16.58 -13.32 36.94
C GLY A 46 -16.76 -12.53 38.24
N SER A 47 -15.69 -12.41 39.03
CA SER A 47 -15.66 -11.65 40.27
C SER A 47 -14.88 -10.34 40.10
N ILE A 48 -15.18 -9.35 40.94
CA ILE A 48 -14.34 -8.17 41.13
C ILE A 48 -13.94 -8.08 42.61
N ASP A 49 -12.70 -7.69 42.89
CA ASP A 49 -12.26 -7.37 44.24
C ASP A 49 -12.22 -5.85 44.43
N VAL A 50 -13.05 -5.35 45.34
CA VAL A 50 -13.18 -3.92 45.64
C VAL A 50 -12.20 -3.43 46.70
N SER A 51 -11.40 -4.33 47.29
CA SER A 51 -10.28 -3.97 48.18
C SER A 51 -9.16 -3.23 47.43
N HIS A 52 -9.11 -3.41 46.11
CA HIS A 52 -8.16 -2.74 45.22
C HIS A 52 -8.65 -1.35 44.79
N ALA A 53 -7.71 -0.51 44.32
CA ALA A 53 -8.04 0.79 43.77
C ALA A 53 -8.86 0.64 42.48
N GLY A 54 -10.10 1.14 42.50
CA GLY A 54 -10.97 1.20 41.33
C GLY A 54 -10.50 2.26 40.32
N THR A 55 -10.69 1.98 39.03
CA THR A 55 -10.33 2.91 37.95
C THR A 55 -11.51 3.83 37.64
N PRO A 56 -11.31 5.15 37.49
CA PRO A 56 -12.37 6.06 37.07
C PRO A 56 -12.95 5.68 35.71
N LEU A 57 -14.29 5.71 35.61
CA LEU A 57 -15.02 5.43 34.37
C LEU A 57 -14.53 6.26 33.16
N ALA A 58 -14.14 7.51 33.40
CA ALA A 58 -13.63 8.41 32.35
C ALA A 58 -12.33 7.92 31.69
N ALA A 59 -11.55 7.08 32.39
CA ALA A 59 -10.34 6.47 31.86
C ALA A 59 -10.61 5.12 31.16
N CYS A 60 -11.84 4.60 31.24
CA CYS A 60 -12.21 3.30 30.69
C CYS A 60 -12.89 3.44 29.33
N ARG A 61 -12.76 2.42 28.49
CA ARG A 61 -13.51 2.32 27.23
C ARG A 61 -14.72 1.41 27.41
N PRO A 62 -15.86 1.62 26.70
CA PRO A 62 -16.97 0.67 26.72
C PRO A 62 -16.49 -0.73 26.33
N ALA A 63 -16.90 -1.77 27.05
CA ALA A 63 -16.60 -3.13 26.62
C ALA A 63 -17.33 -3.38 25.29
N ALA A 64 -16.58 -3.81 24.28
CA ALA A 64 -17.12 -4.11 22.97
C ALA A 64 -18.29 -5.10 23.14
N THR A 65 -19.50 -4.63 22.82
CA THR A 65 -20.74 -5.38 22.94
C THR A 65 -21.06 -5.88 21.55
N ALA A 66 -20.94 -7.20 21.37
CA ALA A 66 -20.81 -7.85 20.08
C ALA A 66 -19.52 -7.44 19.35
N VAL A 67 -18.78 -8.44 18.90
CA VAL A 67 -17.70 -8.26 17.94
C VAL A 67 -18.39 -7.68 16.72
N GLU A 68 -18.21 -6.39 16.47
CA GLU A 68 -18.56 -5.83 15.17
C GLU A 68 -17.88 -6.74 14.14
N PRO A 69 -18.61 -7.22 13.12
CA PRO A 69 -18.02 -8.07 12.11
C PRO A 69 -16.78 -7.36 11.59
N THR A 70 -15.61 -7.96 11.84
CA THR A 70 -14.36 -7.37 11.41
C THR A 70 -14.42 -7.32 9.89
N ALA A 71 -14.54 -6.11 9.35
CA ALA A 71 -14.42 -5.90 7.92
C ALA A 71 -13.07 -6.50 7.50
N TYR A 72 -13.11 -7.37 6.48
CA TYR A 72 -11.91 -8.04 6.00
C TYR A 72 -11.81 -7.95 4.48
N ALA A 73 -10.60 -7.97 3.95
CA ALA A 73 -10.37 -8.20 2.53
C ALA A 73 -9.59 -9.50 2.31
N LEU A 74 -9.66 -10.02 1.08
CA LEU A 74 -8.96 -11.23 0.70
C LEU A 74 -7.99 -10.94 -0.43
N VAL A 75 -6.79 -11.50 -0.28
CA VAL A 75 -5.88 -11.70 -1.40
C VAL A 75 -5.79 -13.20 -1.61
N GLU A 76 -6.15 -13.67 -2.79
CA GLU A 76 -6.08 -15.09 -3.14
C GLU A 76 -4.78 -15.39 -3.88
N GLY A 77 -3.93 -16.23 -3.29
CA GLY A 77 -2.90 -17.00 -3.99
C GLY A 77 -3.44 -18.40 -4.26
N GLY A 78 -2.75 -19.17 -5.11
CA GLY A 78 -3.23 -20.48 -5.56
C GLY A 78 -3.76 -21.37 -4.42
N GLU A 79 -2.87 -21.91 -3.60
CA GLU A 79 -3.24 -22.74 -2.43
C GLU A 79 -3.30 -21.96 -1.11
N GLU A 80 -2.87 -20.71 -1.11
CA GLU A 80 -2.72 -19.88 0.08
C GLU A 80 -3.54 -18.61 -0.03
N VAL A 81 -4.18 -18.22 1.06
CA VAL A 81 -5.06 -17.06 1.12
C VAL A 81 -4.57 -16.14 2.23
N TRP A 82 -4.59 -14.84 1.96
CA TRP A 82 -4.36 -13.80 2.97
C TRP A 82 -5.68 -13.13 3.32
N LEU A 83 -6.07 -13.26 4.59
CA LEU A 83 -7.12 -12.46 5.22
C LEU A 83 -6.50 -11.17 5.73
N LEU A 84 -6.97 -10.03 5.24
CA LEU A 84 -6.51 -8.71 5.65
C LEU A 84 -7.51 -8.08 6.60
N VAL A 85 -7.04 -7.61 7.75
CA VAL A 85 -7.89 -7.01 8.80
C VAL A 85 -7.29 -5.71 9.30
N ALA A 86 -8.15 -4.72 9.53
CA ALA A 86 -7.79 -3.46 10.18
C ALA A 86 -7.89 -3.58 11.70
N GLY A 87 -7.16 -2.74 12.42
CA GLY A 87 -7.29 -2.56 13.86
C GLY A 87 -6.09 -3.07 14.66
N SER A 88 -6.37 -3.81 15.74
CA SER A 88 -5.36 -4.12 16.76
C SER A 88 -4.73 -5.51 16.61
N VAL A 89 -3.61 -5.73 17.29
CA VAL A 89 -3.00 -7.05 17.46
C VAL A 89 -4.01 -8.09 17.97
N ALA A 90 -4.92 -7.67 18.87
CA ALA A 90 -5.99 -8.54 19.37
C ALA A 90 -6.97 -8.95 18.27
N THR A 91 -7.32 -8.03 17.36
CA THR A 91 -8.19 -8.30 16.20
C THR A 91 -7.58 -9.34 15.25
N ARG A 92 -6.26 -9.26 15.02
CA ARG A 92 -5.51 -10.25 14.26
C ARG A 92 -5.53 -11.62 14.93
N ASP A 93 -5.21 -11.67 16.22
CA ASP A 93 -5.11 -12.93 16.97
C ASP A 93 -6.47 -13.61 17.12
N GLU A 94 -7.53 -12.83 17.31
CA GLU A 94 -8.91 -13.31 17.31
C GLU A 94 -9.31 -13.88 15.94
N SER A 95 -9.00 -13.18 14.85
CA SER A 95 -9.29 -13.66 13.49
C SER A 95 -8.56 -14.97 13.19
N ALA A 96 -7.29 -15.09 13.58
CA ALA A 96 -6.52 -16.31 13.45
C ALA A 96 -7.07 -17.45 14.32
N ALA A 97 -7.52 -17.16 15.55
CA ALA A 97 -8.14 -18.16 16.42
C ALA A 97 -9.46 -18.69 15.84
N ARG A 98 -10.31 -17.80 15.30
CA ARG A 98 -11.59 -18.18 14.65
C ARG A 98 -11.37 -19.08 13.43
N LEU A 99 -10.38 -18.76 12.58
CA LEU A 99 -10.01 -19.62 11.45
C LEU A 99 -9.58 -21.02 11.91
N ARG A 100 -8.74 -21.11 12.95
CA ARG A 100 -8.32 -22.41 13.50
C ARG A 100 -9.50 -23.21 14.07
N GLN A 101 -10.41 -22.54 14.79
CA GLN A 101 -11.63 -23.18 15.32
C GLN A 101 -12.55 -23.69 14.20
N ALA A 102 -12.56 -23.03 13.04
CA ALA A 102 -13.26 -23.47 11.85
C ALA A 102 -12.54 -24.60 11.07
N GLY A 103 -11.43 -25.13 11.60
CA GLY A 103 -10.65 -26.19 10.97
C GLY A 103 -9.72 -25.73 9.85
N VAL A 104 -9.47 -24.41 9.74
CA VAL A 104 -8.57 -23.85 8.72
C VAL A 104 -7.13 -23.83 9.22
N THR A 105 -6.21 -24.33 8.39
CA THR A 105 -4.77 -24.33 8.70
C THR A 105 -4.18 -22.93 8.52
N VAL A 106 -4.06 -22.18 9.62
CA VAL A 106 -3.36 -20.89 9.65
C VAL A 106 -1.85 -21.12 9.60
N LEU A 107 -1.21 -20.57 8.57
CA LEU A 107 0.23 -20.67 8.33
C LEU A 107 1.00 -19.59 9.08
N ARG A 108 0.52 -18.34 9.05
CA ARG A 108 1.20 -17.19 9.64
C ARG A 108 0.22 -16.04 9.87
N SER A 109 0.54 -15.15 10.79
CA SER A 109 -0.14 -13.86 10.98
C SER A 109 0.89 -12.79 11.33
N GLY A 110 0.70 -11.56 10.87
CA GLY A 110 1.66 -10.47 11.04
C GLY A 110 1.13 -9.12 10.59
N PRO A 111 1.94 -8.05 10.69
CA PRO A 111 1.57 -6.74 10.16
C PRO A 111 1.45 -6.79 8.64
N TRP A 112 0.43 -6.15 8.07
CA TRP A 112 0.28 -6.01 6.63
C TRP A 112 1.10 -4.82 6.15
N LEU A 113 2.04 -5.09 5.24
CA LEU A 113 2.93 -4.08 4.66
C LEU A 113 2.79 -4.01 3.12
N GLY A 114 1.82 -4.73 2.56
CA GLY A 114 1.50 -4.72 1.14
C GLY A 114 0.60 -3.56 0.75
N GLU A 115 0.13 -3.57 -0.50
CA GLU A 115 -0.85 -2.57 -0.95
C GLU A 115 -2.18 -2.71 -0.19
N PRO A 116 -2.86 -1.62 0.15
CA PRO A 116 -4.19 -1.68 0.73
C PRO A 116 -5.12 -2.42 -0.25
N ALA A 117 -5.86 -3.40 0.27
CA ALA A 117 -6.85 -4.12 -0.52
C ALA A 117 -8.13 -3.29 -0.65
N GLU A 118 -8.89 -3.55 -1.71
CA GLU A 118 -10.12 -2.83 -2.00
C GLU A 118 -11.06 -2.81 -0.78
N GLY A 119 -11.32 -1.61 -0.26
CA GLY A 119 -12.29 -1.37 0.82
C GLY A 119 -11.71 -1.41 2.23
N ILE A 120 -10.42 -1.73 2.40
CA ILE A 120 -9.81 -1.78 3.74
C ILE A 120 -8.35 -1.31 3.75
N GLU A 121 -8.04 -0.40 4.67
CA GLU A 121 -6.66 -0.14 5.09
C GLU A 121 -6.30 -1.16 6.17
N ALA A 122 -5.77 -2.30 5.74
CA ALA A 122 -5.41 -3.37 6.65
C ALA A 122 -4.10 -3.08 7.39
N ASP A 123 -4.13 -3.23 8.71
CA ASP A 123 -2.94 -3.17 9.57
C ASP A 123 -2.28 -4.54 9.72
N TRP A 124 -3.06 -5.62 9.54
CA TRP A 124 -2.64 -6.99 9.81
C TRP A 124 -3.10 -7.97 8.73
N PHE A 125 -2.38 -9.07 8.61
CA PHE A 125 -2.79 -10.21 7.80
C PHE A 125 -2.82 -11.52 8.61
N VAL A 126 -3.63 -12.45 8.15
CA VAL A 126 -3.62 -13.87 8.53
C VAL A 126 -3.56 -14.70 7.26
N ARG A 127 -2.44 -15.41 7.05
CA ARG A 127 -2.21 -16.31 5.92
C ARG A 127 -2.59 -17.73 6.29
N PHE A 128 -3.35 -18.39 5.45
CA PHE A 128 -3.86 -19.74 5.69
C PHE A 128 -3.97 -20.56 4.40
N LEU A 129 -4.00 -21.89 4.52
CA LEU A 129 -4.22 -22.77 3.38
C LEU A 129 -5.69 -22.74 2.98
N ARG A 130 -5.95 -22.64 1.68
CA ARG A 130 -7.30 -22.73 1.12
C ARG A 130 -7.92 -24.07 1.55
N PRO A 131 -9.08 -24.06 2.24
CA PRO A 131 -9.74 -25.29 2.64
C PRO A 131 -10.16 -26.09 1.40
N ALA A 132 -9.85 -27.39 1.38
CA ALA A 132 -10.34 -28.30 0.35
C ALA A 132 -11.81 -28.65 0.65
N GLY A 133 -12.74 -27.83 0.20
CA GLY A 133 -14.18 -28.01 0.41
C GLY A 133 -15.01 -27.49 -0.75
N ALA A 134 -16.24 -28.00 -0.87
CA ALA A 134 -17.20 -27.56 -1.90
C ALA A 134 -17.84 -26.19 -1.60
N GLU A 135 -17.73 -25.69 -0.36
CA GLU A 135 -18.26 -24.37 0.03
C GLU A 135 -17.36 -23.24 -0.52
N PRO A 136 -17.92 -22.19 -1.14
CA PRO A 136 -17.16 -21.01 -1.54
C PRO A 136 -16.45 -20.36 -0.35
N LEU A 137 -15.17 -20.04 -0.52
CA LEU A 137 -14.31 -19.46 0.52
C LEU A 137 -14.92 -18.21 1.19
N THR A 138 -15.53 -17.33 0.39
CA THR A 138 -16.21 -16.11 0.87
C THR A 138 -17.35 -16.42 1.84
N LYS A 139 -18.18 -17.44 1.58
CA LYS A 139 -19.28 -17.84 2.48
C LYS A 139 -18.77 -18.40 3.80
N MET A 140 -17.70 -19.20 3.75
CA MET A 140 -17.07 -19.72 4.96
C MET A 140 -16.53 -18.57 5.82
N LEU A 141 -15.81 -17.64 5.21
CA LEU A 141 -15.24 -16.49 5.91
C LEU A 141 -16.30 -15.52 6.41
N GLU A 142 -17.42 -15.39 5.70
CA GLU A 142 -18.57 -14.61 6.17
C GLU A 142 -19.12 -15.12 7.51
N ARG A 143 -19.21 -16.45 7.64
CA ARG A 143 -19.65 -17.11 8.87
C ARG A 143 -18.61 -17.02 9.99
N VAL A 144 -17.32 -17.13 9.66
CA VAL A 144 -16.24 -17.27 10.65
C VAL A 144 -15.72 -15.92 11.14
N ILE A 145 -15.59 -14.93 10.26
CA ILE A 145 -14.94 -13.65 10.54
C ILE A 145 -15.95 -12.51 10.66
N GLY A 146 -16.86 -12.37 9.70
CA GLY A 146 -17.75 -11.21 9.62
C GLY A 146 -18.10 -10.88 8.18
N GLN A 147 -18.40 -9.63 7.84
CA GLN A 147 -18.63 -9.26 6.43
C GLN A 147 -17.33 -8.80 5.77
N PRO A 148 -17.15 -9.07 4.46
CA PRO A 148 -16.06 -8.46 3.73
C PRO A 148 -16.19 -6.93 3.81
N ALA A 149 -15.06 -6.23 3.80
CA ALA A 149 -15.05 -4.78 3.77
C ALA A 149 -15.85 -4.31 2.53
N PRO A 150 -16.73 -3.30 2.67
CA PRO A 150 -17.41 -2.75 1.52
C PRO A 150 -16.34 -2.21 0.58
N GLY A 151 -16.15 -2.87 -0.56
CA GLY A 151 -15.25 -2.37 -1.60
C GLY A 151 -15.61 -0.92 -1.94
N PRO A 152 -14.66 -0.08 -2.38
CA PRO A 152 -14.99 1.24 -2.86
C PRO A 152 -16.08 1.11 -3.92
N PRO A 153 -17.05 2.07 -4.00
CA PRO A 153 -18.01 2.08 -5.09
C PRO A 153 -17.22 1.98 -6.39
N ALA A 154 -17.59 1.00 -7.23
CA ALA A 154 -16.84 0.62 -8.43
C ALA A 154 -16.36 1.89 -9.15
N ALA A 155 -15.13 1.92 -9.66
CA ALA A 155 -14.52 3.11 -10.25
C ALA A 155 -15.42 3.86 -11.27
N GLY A 156 -16.39 3.17 -11.88
CA GLY A 156 -17.47 3.76 -12.68
C GLY A 156 -18.41 4.70 -11.92
N GLU A 157 -18.80 4.41 -10.68
CA GLU A 157 -19.70 5.23 -9.87
C GLU A 157 -19.00 6.48 -9.30
N LEU A 158 -17.74 6.37 -8.87
CA LEU A 158 -16.93 7.54 -8.49
C LEU A 158 -16.63 8.44 -9.70
N ARG A 159 -16.33 7.84 -10.85
CA ARG A 159 -16.16 8.57 -12.10
C ARG A 159 -17.46 9.22 -12.55
N LEU A 160 -18.61 8.56 -12.37
CA LEU A 160 -19.92 9.12 -12.67
C LEU A 160 -20.22 10.33 -11.77
N ARG A 161 -20.03 10.21 -10.45
CA ARG A 161 -20.22 11.34 -9.52
C ARG A 161 -19.27 12.50 -9.78
N LEU A 162 -18.01 12.22 -10.13
CA LEU A 162 -17.04 13.25 -10.51
C LEU A 162 -17.46 13.94 -11.81
N VAL A 163 -17.89 13.18 -12.81
CA VAL A 163 -18.37 13.70 -14.10
C VAL A 163 -19.65 14.51 -13.91
N GLU A 164 -20.57 14.07 -13.06
CA GLU A 164 -21.80 14.80 -12.71
C GLU A 164 -21.49 16.12 -12.00
N ALA A 165 -20.56 16.11 -11.03
CA ALA A 165 -20.11 17.32 -10.36
C ALA A 165 -19.39 18.29 -11.32
N GLN A 166 -18.55 17.77 -12.21
CA GLN A 166 -17.88 18.58 -13.23
C GLN A 166 -18.87 19.14 -14.27
N LEU A 167 -19.88 18.37 -14.66
CA LEU A 167 -20.95 18.80 -15.55
C LEU A 167 -21.81 19.90 -14.90
N ALA A 168 -22.15 19.75 -13.61
CA ALA A 168 -22.87 20.77 -12.86
C ALA A 168 -22.05 22.07 -12.75
N ALA A 169 -20.75 21.96 -12.46
CA ALA A 169 -19.85 23.12 -12.41
C ALA A 169 -19.64 23.77 -13.80
N ALA A 170 -19.60 22.97 -14.88
CA ALA A 170 -19.53 23.48 -16.24
C ALA A 170 -20.81 24.24 -16.62
N ARG A 171 -21.99 23.70 -16.32
CA ARG A 171 -23.28 24.36 -16.55
C ARG A 171 -23.41 25.66 -15.76
N ALA A 172 -22.96 25.68 -14.51
CA ALA A 172 -22.96 26.90 -13.70
C ALA A 172 -22.05 27.99 -14.29
N ARG A 173 -20.86 27.62 -14.79
CA ARG A 173 -19.94 28.55 -15.47
C ARG A 173 -20.51 29.06 -16.79
N GLU A 174 -21.14 28.19 -17.56
CA GLU A 174 -21.80 28.57 -18.82
C GLU A 174 -22.93 29.56 -18.57
N ALA A 175 -23.80 29.29 -17.58
CA ALA A 175 -24.88 30.20 -17.20
C ALA A 175 -24.34 31.57 -16.73
N ALA A 176 -23.26 31.57 -15.94
CA ALA A 176 -22.61 32.82 -15.50
C ALA A 176 -22.00 33.60 -16.67
N MET A 177 -21.33 32.91 -17.61
CA MET A 177 -20.77 33.54 -18.81
C MET A 177 -21.86 34.06 -19.75
N GLN A 178 -22.98 33.37 -19.88
CA GLN A 178 -24.12 33.82 -20.69
C GLN A 178 -24.76 35.07 -20.08
N ALA A 179 -25.00 35.08 -18.77
CA ALA A 179 -25.50 36.26 -18.06
C ALA A 179 -24.57 37.46 -18.21
N GLU A 180 -23.26 37.24 -18.12
CA GLU A 180 -22.25 38.29 -18.34
C GLU A 180 -22.20 38.76 -19.80
N ASN A 181 -22.36 37.86 -20.78
CA ASN A 181 -22.42 38.23 -22.19
C ASN A 181 -23.66 39.09 -22.50
N GLU A 182 -24.81 38.73 -21.95
CA GLU A 182 -26.05 39.49 -22.10
C GLU A 182 -25.92 40.89 -21.47
N ARG A 183 -25.30 40.97 -20.28
CA ARG A 183 -24.97 42.25 -19.63
C ARG A 183 -24.05 43.12 -20.50
N LEU A 184 -23.01 42.52 -21.09
CA LEU A 184 -22.07 43.22 -21.95
C LEU A 184 -22.68 43.62 -23.30
N ARG A 185 -23.63 42.84 -23.83
CA ARG A 185 -24.40 43.19 -25.04
C ARG A 185 -25.42 44.31 -24.81
N GLY A 186 -25.96 44.41 -23.59
CA GLY A 186 -26.83 45.51 -23.18
C GLY A 186 -26.10 46.82 -22.87
N THR A 187 -24.77 46.77 -22.72
CA THR A 187 -23.95 47.97 -22.55
C THR A 187 -23.70 48.60 -23.92
N PRO A 188 -24.07 49.87 -24.16
CA PRO A 188 -23.80 50.52 -25.43
C PRO A 188 -22.28 50.58 -25.67
N ARG A 189 -21.80 49.89 -26.71
CA ARG A 189 -20.39 49.91 -27.09
C ARG A 189 -20.04 51.24 -27.73
N GLU A 190 -18.94 51.84 -27.30
CA GLU A 190 -18.38 53.01 -27.95
C GLU A 190 -17.90 52.62 -29.36
N PRO A 191 -18.32 53.33 -30.42
CA PRO A 191 -18.00 52.99 -31.81
C PRO A 191 -16.48 52.98 -32.12
N ALA A 192 -15.67 53.60 -31.27
CA ALA A 192 -14.21 53.58 -31.35
C ALA A 192 -13.60 52.20 -31.06
N LEU A 193 -14.23 51.39 -30.20
CA LEU A 193 -13.69 50.09 -29.78
C LEU A 193 -13.87 49.02 -30.86
N ASP A 194 -14.97 49.07 -31.61
CA ASP A 194 -15.22 48.12 -32.72
C ASP A 194 -14.25 48.33 -33.88
N ALA A 195 -13.83 49.58 -34.15
CA ALA A 195 -12.81 49.87 -35.16
C ALA A 195 -11.44 49.27 -34.78
N VAL A 196 -11.05 49.36 -33.50
CA VAL A 196 -9.79 48.78 -32.99
C VAL A 196 -9.82 47.26 -33.03
N VAL A 197 -10.94 46.63 -32.67
CA VAL A 197 -11.10 45.17 -32.73
C VAL A 197 -11.04 44.65 -34.16
N GLN A 198 -11.58 45.39 -35.14
CA GLN A 198 -11.48 45.00 -36.55
C GLN A 198 -10.05 45.15 -37.09
N ALA A 199 -9.33 46.21 -36.72
CA ALA A 199 -7.93 46.38 -37.10
C ALA A 199 -7.04 45.24 -36.56
N LEU A 200 -7.19 44.89 -35.28
CA LEU A 200 -6.43 43.79 -34.66
C LEU A 200 -6.74 42.41 -35.27
N ARG A 201 -7.98 42.21 -35.75
CA ARG A 201 -8.35 40.97 -36.46
C ARG A 201 -7.71 40.87 -37.84
N ALA A 202 -7.56 41.99 -38.54
CA ALA A 202 -6.87 42.03 -39.82
C ALA A 202 -5.37 41.73 -39.65
N GLU A 203 -4.74 42.33 -38.64
CA GLU A 203 -3.32 42.11 -38.32
C GLU A 203 -3.03 40.64 -37.93
N LEU A 204 -3.89 40.03 -37.12
CA LEU A 204 -3.78 38.60 -36.76
C LEU A 204 -3.98 37.66 -37.97
N ALA A 205 -4.77 38.07 -38.97
CA ALA A 205 -4.96 37.29 -40.19
C ALA A 205 -3.72 37.35 -41.09
N GLU A 206 -3.05 38.50 -41.18
CA GLU A 206 -1.79 38.65 -41.90
C GLU A 206 -0.66 37.84 -41.24
N GLU A 207 -0.54 37.88 -39.91
CA GLU A 207 0.47 37.11 -39.18
C GLU A 207 0.29 35.59 -39.37
N ARG A 208 -0.96 35.10 -39.36
CA ARG A 208 -1.27 33.69 -39.65
C ARG A 208 -0.94 33.29 -41.08
N ALA A 209 -1.16 34.17 -42.05
CA ALA A 209 -0.79 33.91 -43.44
C ALA A 209 0.73 33.80 -43.61
N LEU A 210 1.50 34.65 -42.90
CA LEU A 210 2.96 34.60 -42.89
C LEU A 210 3.50 33.31 -42.25
N LEU A 211 2.91 32.88 -41.13
CA LEU A 211 3.27 31.62 -40.47
C LEU A 211 2.99 30.40 -41.36
N GLN A 212 1.82 30.36 -42.01
CA GLN A 212 1.50 29.27 -42.94
C GLN A 212 2.44 29.23 -44.15
N ALA A 213 2.85 30.38 -44.68
CA ALA A 213 3.83 30.44 -45.76
C ALA A 213 5.22 29.95 -45.30
N ALA A 214 5.63 30.29 -44.08
CA ALA A 214 6.88 29.81 -43.48
C ALA A 214 6.85 28.29 -43.23
N GLU A 215 5.75 27.76 -42.71
CA GLU A 215 5.56 26.32 -42.50
C GLU A 215 5.60 25.54 -43.83
N ALA A 216 4.95 26.06 -44.88
CA ALA A 216 5.02 25.47 -46.21
C ALA A 216 6.45 25.47 -46.78
N SER A 217 7.22 26.54 -46.54
CA SER A 217 8.63 26.62 -46.94
C SER A 217 9.52 25.62 -46.19
N VAL A 218 9.28 25.42 -44.90
CA VAL A 218 10.01 24.45 -44.08
C VAL A 218 9.65 23.01 -44.49
N ALA A 219 8.38 22.74 -44.79
CA ALA A 219 7.93 21.45 -45.29
C ALA A 219 8.60 21.10 -46.63
N ALA A 220 8.66 22.04 -47.57
CA ALA A 220 9.34 21.87 -48.86
C ALA A 220 10.86 21.64 -48.69
N ALA A 221 11.51 22.34 -47.76
CA ALA A 221 12.92 22.16 -47.46
C ALA A 221 13.22 20.78 -46.81
N ASN A 222 12.34 20.30 -45.92
CA ASN A 222 12.45 18.98 -45.31
C ASN A 222 12.20 17.85 -46.33
N GLU A 223 11.26 18.02 -47.25
CA GLU A 223 11.00 17.03 -48.31
C GLU A 223 12.20 16.92 -49.27
N ALA A 224 12.84 18.04 -49.62
CA ALA A 224 14.08 18.06 -50.38
C ALA A 224 15.25 17.40 -49.62
N LEU A 225 15.31 17.56 -48.29
CA LEU A 225 16.32 16.92 -47.44
C LEU A 225 16.11 15.40 -47.33
N ILE A 226 14.86 14.94 -47.22
CA ILE A 226 14.49 13.52 -47.15
C ILE A 226 14.77 12.79 -48.47
N LEU A 227 14.53 13.44 -49.61
CA LEU A 227 14.87 12.90 -50.93
C LEU A 227 16.38 12.90 -51.22
N GLY A 228 17.16 13.75 -50.53
CA GLY A 228 18.61 13.91 -50.72
C GLY A 228 19.52 13.14 -49.75
N ALA A 229 19.05 12.70 -48.58
CA ALA A 229 19.91 12.13 -47.53
C ALA A 229 19.50 10.70 -47.14
N GLY A 230 20.12 9.71 -47.80
CA GLY A 230 20.17 8.35 -47.27
C GLY A 230 21.15 8.26 -46.10
N THR A 231 20.73 8.55 -44.88
CA THR A 231 21.47 8.14 -43.66
C THR A 231 20.61 8.22 -42.39
N ARG A 232 20.53 7.10 -41.65
CA ARG A 232 19.85 6.97 -40.36
C ARG A 232 20.68 7.58 -39.23
N VAL A 233 20.04 8.29 -38.30
CA VAL A 233 20.52 8.51 -36.91
C VAL A 233 19.31 8.48 -35.96
N PRO A 234 19.42 7.92 -34.72
CA PRO A 234 18.29 7.58 -33.87
C PRO A 234 17.76 8.77 -33.03
N ARG A 235 16.46 8.70 -32.74
CA ARG A 235 15.64 9.69 -32.03
C ARG A 235 15.90 9.65 -30.52
N ALA A 236 16.36 10.77 -29.96
CA ALA A 236 16.45 11.01 -28.52
C ALA A 236 15.08 11.26 -27.89
N VAL A 237 14.99 10.87 -26.62
CA VAL A 237 13.80 10.77 -25.76
C VAL A 237 13.30 12.15 -25.34
N ALA A 238 11.99 12.40 -25.50
CA ALA A 238 11.31 13.56 -24.92
C ALA A 238 10.83 13.21 -23.51
N ALA A 239 11.26 14.01 -22.53
CA ALA A 239 10.80 13.94 -21.16
C ALA A 239 9.42 14.61 -21.03
N THR A 240 8.45 13.88 -20.47
CA THR A 240 7.19 14.44 -19.95
C THR A 240 7.19 14.30 -18.44
N THR A 241 7.26 15.43 -17.75
CA THR A 241 6.96 15.59 -16.33
C THR A 241 5.47 15.42 -16.12
N ALA A 242 5.06 14.29 -15.54
CA ALA A 242 3.72 14.09 -15.01
C ALA A 242 3.81 13.84 -13.50
N VAL A 243 3.10 14.64 -12.72
CA VAL A 243 2.91 14.46 -11.28
C VAL A 243 2.15 13.16 -11.07
N MET A 244 2.78 12.16 -10.42
CA MET A 244 2.19 10.83 -10.20
C MET A 244 1.81 10.55 -8.73
N PRO A 245 0.69 9.84 -8.48
CA PRO A 245 0.16 9.58 -7.13
C PRO A 245 0.95 8.50 -6.37
N VAL A 246 0.77 8.48 -5.04
CA VAL A 246 1.72 8.01 -4.02
C VAL A 246 1.81 6.48 -3.83
N GLY A 247 0.92 5.67 -4.42
CA GLY A 247 0.88 4.21 -4.18
C GLY A 247 1.82 3.35 -5.03
N ARG A 248 2.19 3.78 -6.24
CA ARG A 248 3.08 3.00 -7.15
C ARG A 248 4.58 3.12 -6.84
N ARG A 249 4.92 3.81 -5.76
CA ARG A 249 6.23 4.42 -5.64
C ARG A 249 7.30 3.52 -5.04
N LEU A 250 7.00 2.57 -4.16
CA LEU A 250 8.08 1.97 -3.37
C LEU A 250 9.12 1.18 -4.19
N PRO A 251 8.75 0.27 -5.12
CA PRO A 251 9.75 -0.41 -5.96
C PRO A 251 10.50 0.56 -6.87
N GLU A 252 9.82 1.56 -7.44
CA GLU A 252 10.38 2.57 -8.35
C GLU A 252 11.32 3.55 -7.61
N GLU A 253 10.93 4.01 -6.43
CA GLU A 253 11.72 4.85 -5.53
C GLU A 253 12.93 4.07 -5.02
N MET A 254 12.75 2.83 -4.58
CA MET A 254 13.84 1.97 -4.14
C MET A 254 14.81 1.70 -5.28
N GLN A 255 14.32 1.41 -6.49
CA GLN A 255 15.15 1.27 -7.67
C GLN A 255 15.93 2.55 -7.98
N THR A 256 15.26 3.71 -7.92
CA THR A 256 15.88 5.03 -8.16
C THR A 256 16.97 5.33 -7.13
N VAL A 257 16.71 5.09 -5.84
CA VAL A 257 17.65 5.30 -4.74
C VAL A 257 18.84 4.35 -4.84
N LEU A 258 18.61 3.07 -5.14
CA LEU A 258 19.68 2.10 -5.33
C LEU A 258 20.56 2.44 -6.54
N ALA A 259 19.95 2.82 -7.66
CA ALA A 259 20.70 3.24 -8.85
C ALA A 259 21.52 4.51 -8.60
N ALA A 260 20.98 5.47 -7.84
CA ALA A 260 21.66 6.73 -7.52
C ALA A 260 22.78 6.56 -6.48
N LEU A 261 22.55 5.78 -5.42
CA LEU A 261 23.47 5.67 -4.29
C LEU A 261 24.43 4.48 -4.40
N LEU A 262 24.03 3.40 -5.07
CA LEU A 262 24.78 2.15 -5.18
C LEU A 262 24.96 1.74 -6.66
N PRO A 263 25.60 2.57 -7.50
CA PRO A 263 25.69 2.35 -8.95
C PRO A 263 26.49 1.10 -9.35
N ARG A 264 27.25 0.50 -8.44
CA ARG A 264 28.00 -0.75 -8.66
C ARG A 264 27.24 -1.98 -8.13
N VAL A 265 25.94 -1.85 -7.90
CA VAL A 265 25.05 -2.93 -7.48
C VAL A 265 23.94 -3.07 -8.51
N ARG A 266 23.84 -4.27 -9.10
CA ARG A 266 22.78 -4.65 -10.05
C ARG A 266 21.90 -5.71 -9.42
N LEU A 267 20.63 -5.38 -9.19
CA LEU A 267 19.65 -6.34 -8.71
C LEU A 267 19.21 -7.27 -9.85
N LEU A 268 19.11 -8.56 -9.55
CA LEU A 268 18.69 -9.59 -10.47
C LEU A 268 17.26 -10.03 -10.18
N ARG A 269 16.52 -10.37 -11.25
CA ARG A 269 15.17 -10.94 -11.17
C ARG A 269 14.23 -10.09 -10.29
N ASP A 270 13.40 -10.77 -9.51
CA ASP A 270 12.33 -10.20 -8.71
C ASP A 270 12.84 -9.67 -7.35
N SER A 271 14.16 -9.45 -7.19
CA SER A 271 14.77 -9.01 -5.93
C SER A 271 14.14 -7.75 -5.34
N LEU A 272 13.70 -6.81 -6.19
CA LEU A 272 12.98 -5.60 -5.75
C LEU A 272 11.61 -5.95 -5.16
N THR A 273 10.88 -6.85 -5.83
CA THR A 273 9.58 -7.34 -5.37
C THR A 273 9.72 -8.06 -4.03
N VAL A 274 10.71 -8.94 -3.90
CA VAL A 274 11.03 -9.66 -2.65
C VAL A 274 11.42 -8.67 -1.55
N ALA A 275 12.27 -7.68 -1.84
CA ALA A 275 12.66 -6.66 -0.87
C ALA A 275 11.48 -5.81 -0.40
N CYS A 276 10.53 -5.50 -1.29
CA CYS A 276 9.38 -4.69 -0.96
C CYS A 276 8.33 -5.49 -0.18
N GLY A 277 8.02 -6.72 -0.60
CA GLY A 277 6.94 -7.52 -0.05
C GLY A 277 7.31 -8.43 1.13
N GLU A 278 8.49 -9.05 1.12
CA GLU A 278 8.86 -10.09 2.10
C GLU A 278 9.73 -9.56 3.25
N PHE A 279 10.31 -8.37 3.10
CA PHE A 279 11.22 -7.77 4.09
C PHE A 279 10.54 -6.57 4.78
N GLY A 280 10.02 -6.81 5.99
CA GLY A 280 9.45 -5.75 6.83
C GLY A 280 10.51 -4.74 7.29
N ASN A 281 11.77 -5.17 7.43
CA ASN A 281 12.91 -4.29 7.64
C ASN A 281 14.00 -4.55 6.58
N ARG A 282 14.34 -3.50 5.81
CA ARG A 282 15.30 -3.55 4.69
C ARG A 282 16.70 -3.08 5.07
N GLN A 283 16.93 -2.73 6.33
CA GLN A 283 18.22 -2.19 6.77
C GLN A 283 19.37 -3.19 6.56
N ALA A 284 19.14 -4.48 6.86
CA ALA A 284 20.14 -5.52 6.64
C ALA A 284 20.48 -5.68 5.14
N PHE A 285 19.46 -5.61 4.28
CA PHE A 285 19.61 -5.62 2.83
C PHE A 285 20.43 -4.41 2.32
N TYR A 286 20.05 -3.19 2.72
CA TYR A 286 20.77 -1.98 2.31
C TYR A 286 22.23 -1.97 2.80
N ARG A 287 22.48 -2.41 4.04
CA ARG A 287 23.84 -2.56 4.57
C ARG A 287 24.67 -3.53 3.75
N ALA A 288 24.11 -4.69 3.40
CA ALA A 288 24.82 -5.67 2.58
C ALA A 288 25.15 -5.13 1.17
N CYS A 289 24.24 -4.37 0.55
CA CYS A 289 24.49 -3.72 -0.73
C CYS A 289 25.57 -2.63 -0.63
N ALA A 290 25.54 -1.82 0.43
CA ALA A 290 26.54 -0.78 0.68
C ALA A 290 27.94 -1.37 0.95
N GLU A 291 28.03 -2.49 1.67
CA GLU A 291 29.29 -3.21 1.87
C GLU A 291 29.89 -3.71 0.54
N LEU A 292 29.04 -4.22 -0.37
CA LEU A 292 29.48 -4.65 -1.70
C LEU A 292 29.92 -3.46 -2.57
N GLN A 293 29.16 -2.36 -2.58
CA GLN A 293 29.52 -1.13 -3.30
C GLN A 293 30.93 -0.63 -2.95
N GLN A 294 31.30 -0.71 -1.67
CA GLN A 294 32.63 -0.31 -1.18
C GLN A 294 33.73 -1.31 -1.54
N SER A 295 33.39 -2.56 -1.84
CA SER A 295 34.35 -3.57 -2.25
C SER A 295 34.63 -3.53 -3.76
N THR A 296 35.91 -3.55 -4.12
CA THR A 296 36.36 -3.54 -5.53
C THR A 296 36.73 -4.93 -6.05
N ALA A 297 37.16 -5.85 -5.19
CA ALA A 297 37.58 -7.20 -5.62
C ALA A 297 37.48 -8.28 -4.54
N ARG A 298 37.34 -7.91 -3.25
CA ARG A 298 37.39 -8.86 -2.13
C ARG A 298 36.07 -8.86 -1.38
N LEU A 299 35.39 -10.00 -1.35
CA LEU A 299 34.13 -10.10 -0.63
C LEU A 299 34.31 -9.84 0.87
N PRO A 300 33.36 -9.12 1.49
CA PRO A 300 33.34 -8.94 2.94
C PRO A 300 33.28 -10.30 3.68
N PRO A 301 33.76 -10.37 4.93
CA PRO A 301 33.89 -11.64 5.67
C PRO A 301 32.57 -12.36 5.97
N ALA A 302 31.43 -11.65 5.92
CA ALA A 302 30.12 -12.22 6.16
C ALA A 302 29.57 -13.08 4.99
N TRP A 303 30.27 -13.13 3.85
CA TRP A 303 29.85 -13.86 2.65
C TRP A 303 30.52 -15.23 2.57
N LYS A 304 29.72 -16.27 2.39
CA LYS A 304 30.19 -17.67 2.26
C LYS A 304 30.16 -18.08 0.79
N LYS A 305 31.15 -18.83 0.32
CA LYS A 305 31.11 -19.38 -1.04
C LYS A 305 29.97 -20.39 -1.14
N LEU A 306 29.12 -20.24 -2.15
CA LEU A 306 28.00 -21.14 -2.37
C LEU A 306 28.52 -22.45 -3.00
N GLN A 307 28.20 -23.59 -2.39
CA GLN A 307 28.71 -24.88 -2.86
C GLN A 307 28.03 -25.31 -4.17
N GLY A 308 28.83 -25.77 -5.13
CA GLY A 308 28.34 -26.25 -6.43
C GLY A 308 28.01 -25.15 -7.44
N LEU A 309 28.37 -23.89 -7.16
CA LEU A 309 28.21 -22.74 -8.04
C LEU A 309 29.52 -21.95 -8.14
N ASP A 310 29.98 -21.72 -9.36
CA ASP A 310 31.21 -20.96 -9.58
C ASP A 310 30.95 -19.46 -9.50
N ALA A 311 31.83 -18.77 -8.78
CA ALA A 311 31.78 -17.32 -8.57
C ALA A 311 30.47 -16.79 -7.96
N TRP A 312 29.78 -17.60 -7.15
CA TRP A 312 28.63 -17.17 -6.35
C TRP A 312 28.93 -17.26 -4.86
N TRP A 313 28.43 -16.27 -4.13
CA TRP A 313 28.54 -16.17 -2.67
C TRP A 313 27.18 -15.90 -2.06
N GLU A 314 26.98 -16.41 -0.85
CA GLU A 314 25.75 -16.33 -0.08
C GLU A 314 25.98 -15.59 1.24
N ARG A 315 24.99 -14.78 1.64
CA ARG A 315 24.90 -14.19 2.98
C ARG A 315 23.49 -14.34 3.52
N HIS A 316 23.40 -14.67 4.81
CA HIS A 316 22.14 -14.62 5.54
C HIS A 316 21.85 -13.19 5.96
N ILE A 317 20.62 -12.75 5.77
CA ILE A 317 20.16 -11.45 6.24
C ILE A 317 18.81 -11.58 6.94
N SER A 318 18.61 -10.75 7.96
CA SER A 318 17.31 -10.64 8.61
C SER A 318 16.30 -9.94 7.71
N ASN A 319 15.05 -10.40 7.74
CA ASN A 319 13.90 -9.76 7.10
C ASN A 319 13.15 -8.79 8.04
N GLY A 320 13.61 -8.65 9.29
CA GLY A 320 12.95 -7.86 10.34
C GLY A 320 12.19 -8.70 11.38
N GLU A 321 11.95 -9.98 11.12
CA GLU A 321 11.31 -10.92 12.06
C GLU A 321 12.23 -12.10 12.40
N ASP A 322 12.92 -12.65 11.40
CA ASP A 322 13.88 -13.75 11.53
C ASP A 322 15.05 -13.63 10.54
N ASP A 323 15.91 -14.65 10.46
CA ASP A 323 17.06 -14.75 9.53
C ASP A 323 16.71 -15.58 8.27
N ALA A 324 15.47 -15.50 7.78
CA ALA A 324 15.00 -16.26 6.61
C ALA A 324 15.49 -15.70 5.26
N GLY A 325 16.05 -14.50 5.24
CA GLY A 325 16.55 -13.86 4.02
C GLY A 325 17.89 -14.42 3.55
N ARG A 326 18.06 -14.56 2.24
CA ARG A 326 19.33 -14.90 1.60
C ARG A 326 19.66 -13.92 0.49
N LEU A 327 20.91 -13.47 0.51
CA LEU A 327 21.50 -12.73 -0.59
C LEU A 327 22.50 -13.61 -1.30
N TYR A 328 22.34 -13.72 -2.61
CA TYR A 328 23.33 -14.32 -3.49
C TYR A 328 24.00 -13.22 -4.30
N THR A 329 25.33 -13.27 -4.42
CA THR A 329 26.06 -12.28 -5.19
C THR A 329 27.18 -12.88 -6.03
N ARG A 330 27.48 -12.19 -7.13
CA ARG A 330 28.60 -12.43 -8.03
C ARG A 330 29.17 -11.07 -8.47
N LEU A 331 30.48 -10.99 -8.67
CA LEU A 331 31.09 -9.83 -9.33
C LEU A 331 31.08 -10.05 -10.83
N ASP A 332 30.37 -9.20 -11.57
CA ASP A 332 30.55 -9.06 -13.01
C ASP A 332 31.88 -8.36 -13.26
N ARG A 333 32.83 -9.11 -13.85
CA ARG A 333 34.19 -8.61 -14.10
C ARG A 333 34.26 -7.65 -15.29
N THR A 334 33.23 -7.62 -16.14
CA THR A 334 33.18 -6.72 -17.31
C THR A 334 32.83 -5.31 -16.86
N ASP A 335 31.76 -5.18 -16.07
CA ASP A 335 31.22 -3.89 -15.62
C ASP A 335 31.71 -3.50 -14.22
N LEU A 336 32.52 -4.37 -13.57
CA LEU A 336 32.97 -4.23 -12.17
C LEU A 336 31.82 -3.96 -11.19
N CYS A 337 30.68 -4.59 -11.48
CA CYS A 337 29.39 -4.43 -10.80
C CYS A 337 29.03 -5.71 -10.05
N TRP A 338 28.51 -5.56 -8.83
CA TRP A 338 28.00 -6.66 -8.04
C TRP A 338 26.59 -6.99 -8.48
N GLU A 339 26.41 -8.19 -9.03
CA GLU A 339 25.09 -8.75 -9.25
C GLU A 339 24.56 -9.32 -7.93
N ILE A 340 23.33 -8.97 -7.58
CA ILE A 340 22.71 -9.38 -6.33
C ILE A 340 21.33 -9.97 -6.59
N LEU A 341 21.09 -11.17 -6.07
CA LEU A 341 19.78 -11.80 -6.00
C LEU A 341 19.34 -11.91 -4.54
N LEU A 342 18.24 -11.25 -4.20
CA LEU A 342 17.58 -11.38 -2.92
C LEU A 342 16.52 -12.47 -2.99
N SER A 343 16.54 -13.39 -2.02
CA SER A 343 15.61 -14.52 -1.95
C SER A 343 15.05 -14.67 -0.54
N HIS A 344 13.75 -14.95 -0.46
CA HIS A 344 13.10 -15.36 0.78
C HIS A 344 13.02 -16.89 0.87
N LYS A 345 12.88 -17.46 2.08
CA LYS A 345 12.97 -18.91 2.35
C LYS A 345 12.12 -19.80 1.43
N GLY A 346 10.94 -19.35 1.03
CA GLY A 346 10.08 -20.09 0.09
C GLY A 346 10.60 -20.15 -1.35
N GLU A 347 11.44 -19.20 -1.76
CA GLU A 347 11.90 -19.01 -3.14
C GLU A 347 13.32 -19.55 -3.37
N GLN A 348 14.08 -19.77 -2.29
CA GLN A 348 15.48 -20.24 -2.34
C GLN A 348 15.69 -21.46 -3.26
N PRO A 349 14.84 -22.53 -3.26
CA PRO A 349 15.05 -23.67 -4.16
C PRO A 349 14.98 -23.27 -5.64
N ARG A 350 14.03 -22.40 -6.00
CA ARG A 350 13.84 -21.89 -7.37
C ARG A 350 15.01 -20.99 -7.79
N ASP A 351 15.48 -20.16 -6.87
CA ASP A 351 16.56 -19.22 -7.13
C ASP A 351 17.91 -19.92 -7.26
N ILE A 352 18.22 -20.89 -6.40
CA ILE A 352 19.43 -21.73 -6.53
C ILE A 352 19.40 -22.49 -7.86
N ALA A 353 18.24 -23.03 -8.27
CA ALA A 353 18.11 -23.70 -9.58
C ALA A 353 18.30 -22.73 -10.76
N TRP A 354 17.98 -21.45 -10.60
CA TRP A 354 18.27 -20.42 -11.60
C TRP A 354 19.74 -20.05 -11.63
N LEU A 355 20.38 -19.84 -10.47
CA LEU A 355 21.82 -19.53 -10.36
C LEU A 355 22.68 -20.61 -11.02
N ARG A 356 22.29 -21.89 -10.96
CA ARG A 356 22.99 -23.01 -11.63
C ARG A 356 23.00 -22.94 -13.15
N ARG A 357 22.14 -22.10 -13.73
CA ARG A 357 22.01 -21.89 -15.18
C ARG A 357 22.67 -20.59 -15.65
N GLN A 358 23.22 -19.79 -14.74
CA GLN A 358 23.93 -18.52 -15.00
C GLN A 358 25.44 -18.72 -14.92
#